data_AF-A0A6I1KJ52-F1
#
_entry.id   AF-A0A6I1KJ52-F1
#
_cell.length_a   1.000
_cell.length_b   1.000
_cell.length_c   1.000
_cell.angle_alpha   90.00
_cell.angle_beta   90.00
_cell.angle_gamma   90.00
#
_symmetry.space_group_name_H-M   'P 1'
#
loop_
_entity.id
_entity.type
_entity.pdbx_description
1 polymer ?
#
loop_
_entity_poly.entity_id
_entity_poly.type
_entity_poly.pdbx_seq_one_letter_code
_entity_poly.pdbx_strand_id
1 'polypeptide(L)'
;MFRVIWTGTKLQKVAWATQGFGAPQWNDMTKDANGNALTPEYIDTTRLQFGELNFWSQALGGQVRIKLANCEPNNTDPTKTSCEAPTSATTVVFYTEDIIYPGDAILAKTLTCFDNCPSAATSAGMSYNSNGQPTTKDQSFTPGFAGYTYTMNEDQMVLMDGANPVKLTVAGQANNWGFNSGPLFENTTATQALLVCDWTGPQGETQVCGWKAWSLPVFYTWETGPNDWSKLATVKKADNTYVTFDPPVKVEYTHTQTNTSAKDYKYNGVKFFLDYNGFGQLHGIPGKCFDTATNQETLDCSGENKRYVPEFSIPSGSTVTKGSTTYYVKALDIEQRMTKKDPSVCTAASVAAPTTTITLPNVATDAVDPAIGAEPTAAEVKVIGGVVQK
;
A
#
# COMPACT_ATOMS: atom_id res chain seq x y z
N MET A 1 -2.41 14.86 -7.90
CA MET A 1 -1.89 14.04 -6.78
C MET A 1 -0.45 14.45 -6.49
N PHE A 2 0.00 14.29 -5.24
CA PHE A 2 1.35 14.67 -4.81
C PHE A 2 2.08 13.48 -4.17
N ARG A 3 3.40 13.39 -4.34
CA ARG A 3 4.28 12.62 -3.46
C ARG A 3 4.75 13.55 -2.34
N VAL A 4 4.69 13.07 -1.11
CA VAL A 4 5.08 13.84 0.07
C VAL A 4 6.10 13.08 0.90
N ILE A 5 7.01 13.82 1.53
CA ILE A 5 7.95 13.29 2.53
C ILE A 5 7.78 14.03 3.85
N TRP A 6 7.94 13.32 4.95
CA TRP A 6 7.99 13.92 6.28
C TRP A 6 9.41 14.46 6.55
N THR A 7 9.52 15.75 6.85
CA THR A 7 10.82 16.39 7.13
C THR A 7 11.21 16.38 8.62
N GLY A 8 10.43 15.70 9.47
CA GLY A 8 10.53 15.82 10.93
C GLY A 8 9.65 16.92 11.54
N THR A 9 9.20 17.88 10.72
CA THR A 9 8.37 19.00 11.16
C THR A 9 7.19 19.31 10.23
N LYS A 10 7.30 19.02 8.92
CA LYS A 10 6.27 19.30 7.92
C LYS A 10 6.22 18.20 6.86
N LEU A 11 5.10 18.10 6.16
CA LEU A 11 4.95 17.27 4.97
C LEU A 11 5.33 18.10 3.73
N GLN A 12 6.50 17.83 3.16
CA GLN A 12 7.00 18.48 1.95
C GLN A 12 6.51 17.76 0.70
N LYS A 13 6.01 18.51 -0.29
CA LYS A 13 5.70 18.01 -1.63
C LYS A 13 7.01 17.86 -2.42
N VAL A 14 7.24 16.67 -2.97
CA VAL A 14 8.47 16.37 -3.75
C VAL A 14 8.19 16.07 -5.21
N ALA A 15 6.97 15.67 -5.55
CA ALA A 15 6.54 15.49 -6.93
C ALA A 15 5.04 15.67 -7.06
N TRP A 16 4.57 15.98 -8.26
CA TRP A 16 3.14 16.04 -8.57
C TRP A 16 2.83 15.28 -9.87
N ALA A 17 1.61 14.79 -9.97
CA ALA A 17 1.06 14.22 -11.20
C ALA A 17 -0.40 14.62 -11.35
N THR A 18 -0.86 14.79 -12.59
CA THR A 18 -2.28 15.00 -12.89
C THR A 18 -3.05 13.71 -12.55
N GLN A 19 -4.22 13.84 -11.93
CA GLN A 19 -5.12 12.69 -11.78
C GLN A 19 -5.77 12.42 -13.15
N GLY A 20 -5.57 11.22 -13.68
CA GLY A 20 -6.11 10.80 -14.97
C GLY A 20 -6.15 9.29 -15.08
N PHE A 21 -6.71 8.78 -16.18
CA PHE A 21 -6.71 7.36 -16.48
C PHE A 21 -5.30 6.93 -16.94
N GLY A 22 -4.70 5.96 -16.24
CA GLY A 22 -3.38 5.40 -16.56
C GLY A 22 -2.33 5.67 -15.48
N ALA A 23 -1.08 5.24 -15.74
CA ALA A 23 0.02 5.41 -14.81
C ALA A 23 0.37 6.91 -14.64
N PRO A 24 0.47 7.40 -13.38
CA PRO A 24 0.72 8.82 -13.13
C PRO A 24 2.07 9.25 -13.68
N GLN A 25 2.06 10.28 -14.53
CA GLN A 25 3.27 10.94 -15.03
C GLN A 25 3.74 11.95 -13.99
N TRP A 26 4.81 11.61 -13.27
CA TRP A 26 5.34 12.41 -12.16
C TRP A 26 6.29 13.50 -12.63
N ASN A 27 6.08 14.71 -12.12
CA ASN A 27 6.93 15.88 -12.31
C ASN A 27 7.64 16.25 -11.01
N ASP A 28 8.93 16.57 -11.10
CA ASP A 28 9.75 16.94 -9.94
C ASP A 28 9.30 18.30 -9.39
N MET A 29 9.23 18.43 -8.07
CA MET A 29 9.00 19.71 -7.38
C MET A 29 10.23 20.19 -6.61
N THR A 30 11.29 19.41 -6.60
CA THR A 30 12.53 19.69 -5.86
C THR A 30 13.61 20.29 -6.75
N LYS A 31 13.51 20.16 -8.07
CA LYS A 31 14.50 20.65 -9.03
C LYS A 31 13.88 21.26 -10.28
N ASP A 32 14.57 22.24 -10.87
CA ASP A 32 14.25 22.77 -12.20
C ASP A 32 14.74 21.86 -13.34
N ALA A 33 14.43 22.22 -14.59
CA ALA A 33 14.86 21.46 -15.78
C ALA A 33 16.39 21.35 -15.96
N ASN A 34 17.15 22.19 -15.27
CA ASN A 34 18.62 22.18 -15.28
C ASN A 34 19.20 21.44 -14.05
N GLY A 35 18.35 20.90 -13.18
CA GLY A 35 18.75 20.18 -11.97
C GLY A 35 19.03 21.06 -10.75
N ASN A 36 18.76 22.36 -10.80
CA ASN A 36 18.94 23.26 -9.66
C ASN A 36 17.81 23.09 -8.65
N ALA A 37 18.12 23.17 -7.36
CA ALA A 37 17.14 23.01 -6.30
C ALA A 37 16.07 24.13 -6.32
N LEU A 38 14.80 23.74 -6.20
CA LEU A 38 13.66 24.64 -6.05
C LEU A 38 13.34 24.92 -4.58
N THR A 39 12.56 25.98 -4.34
CA THR A 39 12.07 26.29 -2.98
C THR A 39 11.10 25.19 -2.53
N PRO A 40 11.28 24.59 -1.34
CA PRO A 40 10.39 23.56 -0.83
C PRO A 40 8.95 24.03 -0.67
N GLU A 41 8.01 23.25 -1.20
CA GLU A 41 6.58 23.42 -0.97
C GLU A 41 6.05 22.40 0.04
N TYR A 42 5.05 22.79 0.83
CA TYR A 42 4.48 21.95 1.88
C TYR A 42 2.97 21.75 1.69
N ILE A 43 2.41 20.74 2.36
CA ILE A 43 0.96 20.62 2.52
C ILE A 43 0.44 21.77 3.38
N ASP A 44 -0.57 22.49 2.87
CA ASP A 44 -1.25 23.55 3.59
C ASP A 44 -2.39 22.94 4.42
N THR A 45 -2.19 22.83 5.73
CA THR A 45 -3.20 22.29 6.65
C THR A 45 -4.28 23.30 7.02
N THR A 46 -4.17 24.55 6.58
CA THR A 46 -5.14 25.61 6.91
C THR A 46 -6.33 25.63 5.95
N ARG A 47 -6.22 24.99 4.78
CA ARG A 47 -7.24 25.01 3.71
C ARG A 47 -7.55 23.60 3.18
N LEU A 48 -7.79 22.65 4.08
CA LEU A 48 -8.10 21.26 3.73
C LEU A 48 -9.58 21.07 3.39
N GLN A 49 -9.88 20.03 2.63
CA GLN A 49 -11.27 19.61 2.40
C GLN A 49 -11.84 18.88 3.62
N PHE A 50 -10.99 18.17 4.36
CA PHE A 50 -11.36 17.34 5.51
C PHE A 50 -10.31 17.47 6.62
N GLY A 51 -10.68 17.17 7.87
CA GLY A 51 -9.81 17.24 9.05
C GLY A 51 -8.74 16.15 9.16
N GLU A 52 -8.44 15.47 8.06
CA GLU A 52 -7.49 14.37 8.00
C GLU A 52 -6.82 14.32 6.62
N LEU A 53 -5.64 13.70 6.60
CA LEU A 53 -4.90 13.49 5.37
C LEU A 53 -4.90 12.01 5.00
N ASN A 54 -5.36 11.72 3.79
CA ASN A 54 -5.46 10.38 3.24
C ASN A 54 -4.35 10.17 2.19
N PHE A 55 -3.50 9.17 2.39
CA PHE A 55 -2.37 8.87 1.51
C PHE A 55 -2.22 7.37 1.26
N TRP A 56 -1.42 7.02 0.26
CA TRP A 56 -0.81 5.70 0.13
C TRP A 56 0.66 5.79 0.53
N SER A 57 1.13 4.90 1.39
CA SER A 57 2.54 4.84 1.83
C SER A 57 3.14 3.48 1.53
N GLN A 58 4.24 3.48 0.79
CA GLN A 58 5.04 2.27 0.57
C GLN A 58 5.75 1.79 1.85
N ALA A 59 6.19 2.72 2.70
CA ALA A 59 6.92 2.38 3.93
C ALA A 59 6.02 1.85 5.06
N LEU A 60 4.72 2.19 4.99
CA LEU A 60 3.69 1.64 5.89
C LEU A 60 2.88 0.52 5.20
N GLY A 61 3.16 0.27 3.92
CA GLY A 61 2.60 -0.80 3.09
C GLY A 61 1.09 -0.73 2.93
N GLY A 62 0.55 0.44 2.60
CA GLY A 62 -0.90 0.57 2.36
C GLY A 62 -1.45 2.00 2.43
N GLN A 63 -2.78 2.08 2.52
CA GLN A 63 -3.50 3.32 2.80
C GLN A 63 -3.20 3.78 4.23
N VAL A 64 -2.95 5.08 4.36
CA VAL A 64 -2.57 5.73 5.60
C VAL A 64 -3.45 6.95 5.81
N ARG A 65 -3.90 7.11 7.05
CA ARG A 65 -4.62 8.28 7.53
C ARG A 65 -3.83 8.98 8.61
N ILE A 66 -3.63 10.29 8.43
CA ILE A 66 -3.06 11.17 9.45
C ILE A 66 -4.20 12.03 9.97
N LYS A 67 -4.62 11.76 11.21
CA LYS A 67 -5.65 12.55 11.88
C LYS A 67 -5.02 13.83 12.40
N LEU A 68 -5.46 14.97 11.88
CA LEU A 68 -4.93 16.27 12.30
C LEU A 68 -5.66 16.75 13.56
N ALA A 69 -4.98 17.60 14.33
CA ALA A 69 -5.51 18.15 15.57
C ALA A 69 -6.15 19.52 15.33
N ASN A 70 -7.07 19.91 16.24
CA ASN A 70 -7.66 21.24 16.30
C ASN A 70 -8.20 21.73 14.95
N CYS A 71 -8.98 20.85 14.31
CA CYS A 71 -9.59 21.12 13.02
C CYS A 71 -10.89 21.91 13.19
N GLU A 72 -10.95 23.11 12.62
CA GLU A 72 -12.08 24.03 12.67
C GLU A 72 -12.43 24.53 11.26
N PRO A 73 -13.68 24.98 11.00
CA PRO A 73 -14.00 25.67 9.75
C PRO A 73 -13.04 26.83 9.50
N ASN A 74 -12.51 26.94 8.28
CA ASN A 74 -11.57 28.00 7.94
C ASN A 74 -12.27 29.37 7.99
N ASN A 75 -11.61 30.33 8.62
CA ASN A 75 -12.14 31.68 8.86
C ASN A 75 -12.39 32.51 7.60
N THR A 76 -11.66 32.24 6.51
CA THR A 76 -11.79 32.93 5.21
C THR A 76 -12.66 32.17 4.22
N ASP A 77 -12.77 30.86 4.38
CA ASP A 77 -13.50 29.96 3.48
C ASP A 77 -14.16 28.84 4.31
N PRO A 78 -15.38 29.04 4.82
CA PRO A 78 -16.07 28.07 5.67
C PRO A 78 -16.33 26.71 5.00
N THR A 79 -16.10 26.58 3.68
CA THR A 79 -16.16 25.29 2.97
C THR A 79 -14.89 24.45 3.14
N LYS A 80 -13.85 25.03 3.75
CA LYS A 80 -12.58 24.38 4.08
C LYS A 80 -12.44 24.19 5.57
N THR A 81 -11.61 23.22 5.93
CA THR A 81 -11.19 22.94 7.30
C THR A 81 -9.75 23.42 7.49
N SER A 82 -9.51 24.16 8.56
CA SER A 82 -8.19 24.55 9.04
C SER A 82 -7.81 23.69 10.22
N CYS A 83 -6.67 23.01 10.14
CA CYS A 83 -6.14 22.15 11.19
C CYS A 83 -4.70 22.54 11.56
N GLU A 84 -4.28 22.14 12.76
CA GLU A 84 -2.88 22.21 13.14
C GLU A 84 -2.01 21.31 12.27
N ALA A 85 -0.78 21.77 12.01
CA ALA A 85 0.20 20.98 11.29
C ALA A 85 0.56 19.71 12.09
N PRO A 86 0.80 18.57 11.42
CA PRO A 86 1.21 17.36 12.11
C PRO A 86 2.56 17.57 12.82
N THR A 87 2.75 16.89 13.94
CA THR A 87 3.99 16.84 14.72
C THR A 87 4.50 15.39 14.79
N SER A 88 5.66 15.16 15.42
CA SER A 88 6.15 13.80 15.67
C SER A 88 5.25 12.97 16.59
N ALA A 89 4.31 13.59 17.30
CA ALA A 89 3.32 12.91 18.14
C ALA A 89 1.98 12.66 17.42
N THR A 90 1.81 13.15 16.18
CA THR A 90 0.56 12.96 15.45
C THR A 90 0.32 11.49 15.14
N THR A 91 -0.87 11.01 15.47
CA THR A 91 -1.26 9.61 15.24
C THR A 91 -1.38 9.33 13.74
N VAL A 92 -0.74 8.24 13.33
CA VAL A 92 -0.81 7.70 11.97
C VAL A 92 -1.53 6.37 12.03
N VAL A 93 -2.65 6.26 11.31
CA VAL A 93 -3.48 5.06 11.24
C VAL A 93 -3.25 4.40 9.88
N PHE A 94 -2.99 3.10 9.88
CA PHE A 94 -2.90 2.27 8.69
C PHE A 94 -3.46 0.88 9.03
N TYR A 95 -3.92 0.17 8.01
CA TYR A 95 -4.60 -1.11 8.17
C TYR A 95 -3.78 -2.23 7.56
N THR A 96 -3.89 -3.41 8.18
CA THR A 96 -3.56 -4.68 7.51
C THR A 96 -4.86 -5.24 6.95
N GLU A 97 -4.82 -5.68 5.70
CA GLU A 97 -5.97 -6.27 5.03
C GLU A 97 -5.84 -7.80 5.01
N ASP A 98 -6.97 -8.48 5.09
CA ASP A 98 -7.08 -9.93 4.95
C ASP A 98 -8.32 -10.26 4.12
N ILE A 99 -8.29 -11.38 3.43
CA ILE A 99 -9.37 -11.85 2.56
C ILE A 99 -10.29 -12.77 3.38
N ILE A 100 -11.59 -12.55 3.28
CA ILE A 100 -12.59 -13.46 3.85
C ILE A 100 -12.79 -14.65 2.90
N TYR A 101 -12.58 -15.85 3.42
CA TYR A 101 -12.73 -17.10 2.70
C TYR A 101 -14.04 -17.83 3.05
N PRO A 102 -14.53 -18.73 2.18
CA PRO A 102 -15.66 -19.58 2.51
C PRO A 102 -15.43 -20.34 3.81
N GLY A 103 -16.41 -20.28 4.72
CA GLY A 103 -16.36 -20.90 6.05
C GLY A 103 -15.89 -19.98 7.17
N ASP A 104 -15.46 -18.74 6.87
CA ASP A 104 -15.15 -17.77 7.92
C ASP A 104 -16.39 -17.39 8.72
N ALA A 105 -16.24 -17.31 10.05
CA ALA A 105 -17.34 -17.05 10.98
C ALA A 105 -18.04 -15.70 10.74
N ILE A 106 -17.37 -14.75 10.07
CA ILE A 106 -17.95 -13.46 9.71
C ILE A 106 -19.11 -13.59 8.72
N LEU A 107 -19.13 -14.66 7.90
CA LEU A 107 -20.18 -14.87 6.90
C LEU A 107 -21.55 -15.11 7.55
N ALA A 108 -21.58 -15.65 8.76
CA ALA A 108 -22.81 -15.85 9.54
C ALA A 108 -23.29 -14.57 10.27
N LYS A 109 -22.58 -13.44 10.13
CA LYS A 109 -22.88 -12.20 10.83
C LYS A 109 -23.71 -11.24 9.98
N THR A 110 -24.46 -10.39 10.68
CA THR A 110 -25.08 -9.20 10.08
C THR A 110 -24.12 -8.03 10.22
N LEU A 111 -23.76 -7.43 9.08
CA LEU A 111 -22.91 -6.26 9.02
C LEU A 111 -23.74 -5.02 8.75
N THR A 112 -23.28 -3.87 9.24
CA THR A 112 -23.92 -2.58 9.04
C THR A 112 -22.96 -1.62 8.38
N CYS A 113 -23.49 -0.78 7.49
CA CYS A 113 -22.77 0.29 6.84
C CYS A 113 -23.47 1.63 7.05
N PHE A 114 -22.68 2.71 7.15
CA PHE A 114 -23.17 4.09 7.35
C PHE A 114 -22.68 5.09 6.29
N ASP A 115 -21.69 4.72 5.48
CA ASP A 115 -21.07 5.59 4.48
C ASP A 115 -20.69 4.78 3.24
N ASN A 116 -20.89 5.34 2.04
CA ASN A 116 -20.65 4.65 0.76
C ASN A 116 -21.27 3.23 0.71
N CYS A 117 -22.51 3.09 1.19
CA CYS A 117 -23.15 1.79 1.36
C CYS A 117 -23.74 1.26 0.06
N PRO A 118 -23.48 -0.01 -0.32
CA PRO A 118 -23.99 -0.54 -1.58
C PRO A 118 -25.51 -0.57 -1.61
N SER A 119 -26.10 -0.20 -2.75
CA SER A 119 -27.55 -0.31 -2.97
C SER A 119 -27.84 -1.37 -4.03
N ALA A 120 -28.51 -2.45 -3.65
CA ALA A 120 -28.99 -3.47 -4.58
C ALA A 120 -30.52 -3.56 -4.50
N ALA A 121 -31.19 -2.76 -5.32
CA ALA A 121 -32.65 -2.64 -5.31
C ALA A 121 -33.38 -3.84 -5.93
N THR A 122 -32.70 -4.67 -6.73
CA THR A 122 -33.31 -5.80 -7.45
C THR A 122 -32.39 -7.02 -7.47
N SER A 123 -32.93 -8.19 -7.85
CA SER A 123 -32.17 -9.43 -8.02
C SER A 123 -31.09 -9.36 -9.13
N ALA A 124 -31.14 -8.32 -9.98
CA ALA A 124 -30.15 -8.07 -11.00
C ALA A 124 -28.81 -7.58 -10.43
N GLY A 125 -28.80 -6.97 -9.24
CA GLY A 125 -27.60 -6.46 -8.58
C GLY A 125 -27.67 -4.98 -8.23
N MET A 126 -26.50 -4.36 -8.16
CA MET A 126 -26.36 -2.92 -7.95
C MET A 126 -26.87 -2.14 -9.17
N SER A 127 -27.54 -1.01 -8.93
CA SER A 127 -27.99 -0.09 -9.99
C SER A 127 -26.90 0.92 -10.35
N TYR A 128 -27.05 1.60 -11.48
CA TYR A 128 -26.18 2.70 -11.90
C TYR A 128 -26.96 4.03 -11.91
N ASN A 129 -26.29 5.12 -11.55
CA ASN A 129 -26.83 6.46 -11.71
C ASN A 129 -26.72 6.94 -13.17
N SER A 130 -27.24 8.13 -13.47
CA SER A 130 -27.19 8.75 -14.81
C SER A 130 -25.78 8.92 -15.37
N ASN A 131 -24.77 8.92 -14.50
CA ASN A 131 -23.36 9.07 -14.87
C ASN A 131 -22.66 7.71 -15.05
N GLY A 132 -23.40 6.60 -14.97
CA GLY A 132 -22.86 5.24 -15.10
C GLY A 132 -22.02 4.79 -13.90
N GLN A 133 -22.21 5.40 -12.72
CA GLN A 133 -21.57 4.97 -11.48
C GLN A 133 -22.52 4.09 -10.66
N PRO A 134 -22.01 3.06 -9.96
CA PRO A 134 -22.84 2.26 -9.05
C PRO A 134 -23.52 3.14 -8.00
N THR A 135 -24.83 2.94 -7.81
CA THR A 135 -25.61 3.68 -6.82
C THR A 135 -25.34 3.17 -5.41
N THR A 136 -25.15 4.09 -4.48
CA THR A 136 -25.07 3.84 -3.05
C THR A 136 -26.34 4.32 -2.35
N LYS A 137 -26.55 3.84 -1.12
CA LYS A 137 -27.61 4.35 -0.25
C LYS A 137 -27.22 5.72 0.28
N ASP A 138 -28.21 6.59 0.48
CA ASP A 138 -28.00 7.95 0.95
C ASP A 138 -27.35 7.97 2.34
N GLN A 139 -26.45 8.92 2.54
CA GLN A 139 -25.88 9.15 3.87
C GLN A 139 -26.91 9.83 4.77
N SER A 140 -26.99 9.39 6.03
CA SER A 140 -27.86 9.98 7.04
C SER A 140 -27.05 10.37 8.28
N PHE A 141 -27.12 11.65 8.64
CA PHE A 141 -26.56 12.19 9.88
C PHE A 141 -27.53 12.07 11.06
N THR A 142 -28.77 11.68 10.76
CA THR A 142 -29.90 11.70 11.69
C THR A 142 -29.54 11.04 13.03
N PRO A 143 -29.85 11.69 14.16
CA PRO A 143 -29.65 11.12 15.49
C PRO A 143 -30.33 9.75 15.60
N GLY A 144 -29.58 8.77 16.10
CA GLY A 144 -30.08 7.40 16.24
C GLY A 144 -30.28 6.64 14.93
N PHE A 145 -29.77 7.14 13.80
CA PHE A 145 -29.72 6.34 12.57
C PHE A 145 -28.99 5.02 12.83
N ALA A 146 -29.62 3.90 12.49
CA ALA A 146 -29.11 2.56 12.81
C ALA A 146 -28.17 1.98 11.72
N GLY A 147 -27.95 2.71 10.62
CA GLY A 147 -27.20 2.22 9.47
C GLY A 147 -28.01 1.26 8.58
N TYR A 148 -27.39 0.84 7.49
CA TYR A 148 -27.94 -0.14 6.56
C TYR A 148 -27.37 -1.52 6.83
N THR A 149 -28.23 -2.51 6.99
CA THR A 149 -27.85 -3.88 7.33
C THR A 149 -27.68 -4.75 6.10
N TYR A 150 -26.67 -5.63 6.15
CA TYR A 150 -26.33 -6.60 5.12
C TYR A 150 -26.06 -7.96 5.75
N THR A 151 -26.33 -9.02 4.99
CA THR A 151 -25.99 -10.41 5.34
C THR A 151 -25.13 -11.01 4.23
N MET A 152 -24.45 -12.14 4.48
CA MET A 152 -23.76 -12.88 3.42
C MET A 152 -24.60 -14.09 2.99
N ASN A 153 -24.66 -14.33 1.69
CA ASN A 153 -25.00 -15.66 1.18
C ASN A 153 -23.71 -16.51 1.23
N GLU A 154 -23.64 -17.45 2.17
CA GLU A 154 -22.43 -18.24 2.43
C GLU A 154 -22.08 -19.19 1.28
N ASP A 155 -23.08 -19.73 0.58
CA ASP A 155 -22.88 -20.65 -0.54
C ASP A 155 -22.32 -19.94 -1.77
N GLN A 156 -22.81 -18.72 -2.03
CA GLN A 156 -22.43 -17.93 -3.19
C GLN A 156 -21.28 -16.96 -2.91
N MET A 157 -20.92 -16.75 -1.64
CA MET A 157 -19.99 -15.72 -1.19
C MET A 157 -20.35 -14.33 -1.69
N VAL A 158 -21.63 -13.95 -1.54
CA VAL A 158 -22.15 -12.66 -2.02
C VAL A 158 -22.78 -11.87 -0.87
N LEU A 159 -22.42 -10.60 -0.75
CA LEU A 159 -23.08 -9.66 0.15
C LEU A 159 -24.52 -9.41 -0.31
N MET A 160 -25.47 -9.44 0.63
CA MET A 160 -26.90 -9.31 0.36
C MET A 160 -27.46 -8.05 0.98
N ASP A 161 -28.17 -7.26 0.18
CA ASP A 161 -29.01 -6.13 0.59
C ASP A 161 -30.47 -6.63 0.67
N GLY A 162 -30.88 -7.08 1.85
CA GLY A 162 -32.12 -7.84 2.01
C GLY A 162 -32.07 -9.14 1.21
N ALA A 163 -32.99 -9.31 0.26
CA ALA A 163 -33.03 -10.49 -0.62
C ALA A 163 -32.18 -10.35 -1.89
N ASN A 164 -31.57 -9.18 -2.13
CA ASN A 164 -30.90 -8.87 -3.39
C ASN A 164 -29.38 -8.96 -3.27
N PRO A 165 -28.69 -9.55 -4.26
CA PRO A 165 -27.24 -9.66 -4.24
C PRO A 165 -26.57 -8.33 -4.58
N VAL A 166 -25.59 -7.90 -3.79
CA VAL A 166 -24.71 -6.75 -4.07
C VAL A 166 -23.63 -7.19 -5.07
N LYS A 167 -24.03 -7.29 -6.34
CA LYS A 167 -23.14 -7.66 -7.44
C LYS A 167 -23.11 -6.60 -8.53
N LEU A 168 -21.94 -6.39 -9.12
CA LEU A 168 -21.73 -5.53 -10.27
C LEU A 168 -21.30 -6.39 -11.48
N THR A 169 -22.20 -6.63 -12.43
CA THR A 169 -21.98 -7.56 -13.54
C THR A 169 -21.52 -6.90 -14.84
N VAL A 170 -21.59 -5.57 -14.93
CA VAL A 170 -21.14 -4.80 -16.10
C VAL A 170 -20.16 -3.71 -15.68
N ALA A 171 -19.20 -3.39 -16.56
CA ALA A 171 -18.32 -2.24 -16.32
C ALA A 171 -19.12 -0.99 -16.67
N GLY A 172 -19.29 -0.07 -15.72
CA GLY A 172 -19.85 1.24 -16.03
C GLY A 172 -18.82 2.04 -16.83
N GLN A 173 -19.24 2.85 -17.80
CA GLN A 173 -18.34 3.72 -18.58
C GLN A 173 -17.48 4.63 -17.68
N ALA A 174 -17.99 5.01 -16.51
CA ALA A 174 -17.30 5.82 -15.50
C ALA A 174 -16.66 5.00 -14.36
N ASN A 175 -16.86 3.68 -14.33
CA ASN A 175 -16.33 2.80 -13.29
C ASN A 175 -15.87 1.45 -13.85
N ASN A 176 -14.68 1.46 -14.47
CA ASN A 176 -14.02 0.26 -14.99
C ASN A 176 -13.29 -0.55 -13.92
N TRP A 177 -13.11 0.00 -12.70
CA TRP A 177 -12.31 -0.61 -11.64
C TRP A 177 -13.12 -1.49 -10.70
N GLY A 178 -14.45 -1.37 -10.71
CA GLY A 178 -15.36 -2.09 -9.82
C GLY A 178 -15.91 -1.19 -8.72
N PHE A 179 -16.70 -1.75 -7.82
CA PHE A 179 -17.25 -1.06 -6.66
C PHE A 179 -16.57 -1.56 -5.39
N ASN A 180 -16.16 -0.62 -4.54
CA ASN A 180 -15.70 -0.88 -3.19
C ASN A 180 -16.64 -0.18 -2.20
N SER A 181 -17.19 -0.93 -1.24
CA SER A 181 -18.07 -0.37 -0.22
C SER A 181 -17.32 0.50 0.78
N GLY A 182 -18.06 1.32 1.52
CA GLY A 182 -17.56 1.80 2.81
C GLY A 182 -17.49 0.69 3.87
N PRO A 183 -17.13 1.04 5.11
CA PRO A 183 -16.89 0.07 6.17
C PRO A 183 -18.17 -0.65 6.58
N LEU A 184 -18.08 -1.98 6.59
CA LEU A 184 -19.08 -2.92 7.07
C LEU A 184 -18.61 -3.48 8.41
N PHE A 185 -19.45 -3.45 9.45
CA PHE A 185 -19.06 -3.93 10.79
C PHE A 185 -20.28 -4.38 11.61
N GLU A 186 -20.05 -5.17 12.66
CA GLU A 186 -21.12 -5.50 13.62
C GLU A 186 -21.53 -4.24 14.40
N ASN A 187 -22.80 -3.85 14.26
CA ASN A 187 -23.32 -2.63 14.89
C ASN A 187 -23.66 -2.87 16.36
N THR A 188 -22.77 -2.44 17.24
CA THR A 188 -22.87 -2.56 18.69
C THR A 188 -22.88 -1.18 19.33
N THR A 189 -23.28 -1.08 20.60
CA THR A 189 -23.19 0.20 21.34
C THR A 189 -21.77 0.78 21.34
N ALA A 190 -20.74 -0.08 21.39
CA ALA A 190 -19.34 0.35 21.36
C ALA A 190 -18.95 0.93 19.99
N THR A 191 -19.35 0.31 18.88
CA THR A 191 -19.05 0.83 17.54
C THR A 191 -19.87 2.10 17.23
N GLN A 192 -21.11 2.19 17.71
CA GLN A 192 -21.92 3.42 17.62
C GLN A 192 -21.32 4.62 18.33
N ALA A 193 -20.72 4.42 19.51
CA ALA A 193 -20.06 5.49 20.24
C ALA A 193 -18.89 6.11 19.45
N LEU A 194 -18.23 5.33 18.57
CA LEU A 194 -17.13 5.80 17.72
C LEU A 194 -17.61 6.56 16.47
N LEU A 195 -18.90 6.48 16.15
CA LEU A 195 -19.51 7.13 14.98
C LEU A 195 -20.08 8.52 15.31
N VAL A 196 -20.10 8.91 16.57
CA VAL A 196 -20.62 10.21 17.01
C VAL A 196 -19.85 11.35 16.34
N CYS A 197 -20.58 12.28 15.71
CA CYS A 197 -20.00 13.49 15.14
C CYS A 197 -19.36 14.39 16.21
N ASP A 198 -18.33 15.14 15.82
CA ASP A 198 -17.71 16.16 16.71
C ASP A 198 -18.57 17.44 16.80
N TRP A 199 -19.68 17.48 16.09
CA TRP A 199 -20.65 18.57 16.06
C TRP A 199 -22.06 18.06 16.41
N THR A 200 -22.90 18.95 16.92
CA THR A 200 -24.30 18.68 17.26
C THR A 200 -25.23 19.24 16.20
N GLY A 201 -26.38 18.61 16.04
CA GLY A 201 -27.43 19.06 15.14
C GLY A 201 -28.01 20.42 15.49
N PRO A 202 -28.89 20.96 14.62
CA PRO A 202 -29.54 22.25 14.82
C PRO A 202 -30.34 22.35 16.14
N GLN A 203 -30.75 21.22 16.73
CA GLN A 203 -31.49 21.14 17.99
C GLN A 203 -30.60 20.67 19.17
N GLY A 204 -29.27 20.71 19.02
CA GLY A 204 -28.29 20.36 20.07
C GLY A 204 -28.07 18.86 20.25
N GLU A 205 -28.55 18.05 19.30
CA GLU A 205 -28.56 16.60 19.40
C GLU A 205 -27.36 15.94 18.72
N THR A 206 -26.94 14.79 19.26
CA THR A 206 -25.75 14.08 18.76
C THR A 206 -26.02 13.44 17.40
N GLN A 207 -25.23 13.81 16.40
CA GLN A 207 -25.34 13.32 15.03
C GLN A 207 -24.45 12.08 14.80
N VAL A 208 -24.76 11.31 13.77
CA VAL A 208 -24.00 10.11 13.38
C VAL A 208 -23.16 10.41 12.13
N CYS A 209 -21.84 10.31 12.25
CA CYS A 209 -20.89 10.56 11.18
C CYS A 209 -20.38 9.23 10.61
N GLY A 210 -21.07 8.69 9.59
CA GLY A 210 -20.79 7.37 9.03
C GLY A 210 -19.33 7.17 8.58
N TRP A 211 -18.67 8.21 8.05
CA TRP A 211 -17.27 8.15 7.64
C TRP A 211 -16.31 7.87 8.82
N LYS A 212 -16.72 8.11 10.07
CA LYS A 212 -15.91 7.74 11.24
C LYS A 212 -15.76 6.22 11.40
N ALA A 213 -16.61 5.42 10.76
CA ALA A 213 -16.48 3.96 10.70
C ALA A 213 -15.12 3.53 10.17
N TRP A 214 -14.50 4.34 9.30
CA TRP A 214 -13.18 4.08 8.79
C TRP A 214 -12.12 4.05 9.90
N SER A 215 -12.36 4.65 11.06
CA SER A 215 -11.43 4.65 12.21
C SER A 215 -11.68 3.50 13.20
N LEU A 216 -12.59 2.56 12.87
CA LEU A 216 -12.81 1.38 13.69
C LEU A 216 -11.55 0.48 13.71
N PRO A 217 -11.28 -0.23 14.82
CA PRO A 217 -10.15 -1.16 14.89
C PRO A 217 -10.23 -2.30 13.88
N VAL A 218 -11.45 -2.78 13.60
CA VAL A 218 -11.74 -3.82 12.62
C VAL A 218 -13.02 -3.42 11.88
N PHE A 219 -12.98 -3.50 10.56
CA PHE A 219 -14.13 -3.39 9.67
C PHE A 219 -13.86 -4.21 8.41
N TYR A 220 -14.89 -4.44 7.63
CA TYR A 220 -14.86 -5.18 6.39
C TYR A 220 -15.22 -4.26 5.22
N THR A 221 -14.75 -4.58 4.04
CA THR A 221 -15.16 -3.94 2.79
C THR A 221 -15.65 -5.01 1.83
N TRP A 222 -16.54 -4.61 0.93
CA TRP A 222 -17.05 -5.46 -0.13
C TRP A 222 -16.59 -4.93 -1.47
N GLU A 223 -15.86 -5.75 -2.21
CA GLU A 223 -15.47 -5.47 -3.59
C GLU A 223 -16.34 -6.28 -4.57
N THR A 224 -16.83 -5.65 -5.63
CA THR A 224 -17.50 -6.35 -6.73
C THR A 224 -17.27 -5.66 -8.07
N GLY A 225 -17.11 -6.44 -9.13
CA GLY A 225 -16.90 -5.93 -10.48
C GLY A 225 -16.90 -7.02 -11.55
N PRO A 226 -16.98 -6.62 -12.83
CA PRO A 226 -16.96 -7.57 -13.95
C PRO A 226 -15.57 -8.18 -14.20
N ASN A 227 -14.51 -7.50 -13.75
CA ASN A 227 -13.13 -7.90 -13.98
C ASN A 227 -12.66 -8.97 -12.98
N ASP A 228 -11.63 -9.71 -13.35
CA ASP A 228 -11.13 -10.81 -12.52
C ASP A 228 -10.43 -10.34 -11.24
N TRP A 229 -9.86 -9.13 -11.22
CA TRP A 229 -9.31 -8.54 -10.00
C TRP A 229 -10.37 -8.16 -8.96
N SER A 230 -11.65 -8.10 -9.35
CA SER A 230 -12.77 -7.81 -8.45
C SER A 230 -13.54 -9.07 -8.05
N LYS A 231 -12.92 -10.25 -8.17
CA LYS A 231 -13.50 -11.55 -7.82
C LYS A 231 -12.55 -12.33 -6.92
N LEU A 232 -13.11 -13.05 -5.96
CA LEU A 232 -12.35 -14.02 -5.19
C LEU A 232 -12.15 -15.32 -6.00
N ALA A 233 -10.90 -15.72 -6.18
CA ALA A 233 -10.53 -17.03 -6.72
C ALA A 233 -9.93 -17.91 -5.61
N THR A 234 -10.45 -19.12 -5.46
CA THR A 234 -9.95 -20.10 -4.47
C THR A 234 -10.00 -21.51 -5.06
N VAL A 235 -9.23 -22.42 -4.48
CA VAL A 235 -9.17 -23.84 -4.87
C VAL A 235 -10.04 -24.64 -3.91
N LYS A 236 -11.05 -25.33 -4.45
CA LYS A 236 -11.87 -26.27 -3.68
C LYS A 236 -11.19 -27.64 -3.64
N LYS A 237 -10.99 -28.19 -2.45
CA LYS A 237 -10.43 -29.53 -2.23
C LYS A 237 -11.48 -30.62 -2.43
N ALA A 238 -11.03 -31.86 -2.54
CA ALA A 238 -11.91 -33.03 -2.72
C ALA A 238 -12.89 -33.27 -1.55
N ASP A 239 -12.57 -32.78 -0.36
CA ASP A 239 -13.42 -32.85 0.85
C ASP A 239 -14.45 -31.71 0.95
N ASN A 240 -14.63 -30.93 -0.13
CA ASN A 240 -15.46 -29.73 -0.21
C ASN A 240 -15.00 -28.52 0.64
N THR A 241 -13.82 -28.58 1.26
CA THR A 241 -13.21 -27.40 1.90
C THR A 241 -12.46 -26.54 0.88
N TYR A 242 -12.17 -25.30 1.23
CA TYR A 242 -11.43 -24.38 0.37
C TYR A 242 -9.97 -24.23 0.84
N VAL A 243 -9.07 -23.96 -0.10
CA VAL A 243 -7.69 -23.57 0.20
C VAL A 243 -7.69 -22.10 0.57
N THR A 244 -7.31 -21.82 1.81
CA THR A 244 -6.96 -20.49 2.29
C THR A 244 -5.52 -20.19 1.90
N PHE A 245 -5.28 -19.00 1.37
CA PHE A 245 -3.93 -18.50 1.16
C PHE A 245 -3.57 -17.59 2.32
N ASP A 246 -2.36 -17.73 2.85
CA ASP A 246 -1.90 -16.81 3.88
C ASP A 246 -1.72 -15.41 3.26
N PRO A 247 -2.26 -14.36 3.89
CA PRO A 247 -2.00 -13.00 3.44
C PRO A 247 -0.51 -12.67 3.59
N PRO A 248 -0.01 -11.66 2.84
CA PRO A 248 1.30 -11.07 3.08
C PRO A 248 1.60 -10.88 4.56
N VAL A 249 2.80 -11.30 4.98
CA VAL A 249 3.23 -11.14 6.36
C VAL A 249 3.84 -9.75 6.50
N LYS A 250 3.11 -8.82 7.12
CA LYS A 250 3.65 -7.51 7.49
C LYS A 250 4.53 -7.63 8.73
N VAL A 251 5.79 -7.18 8.62
CA VAL A 251 6.80 -7.24 9.69
C VAL A 251 7.39 -5.85 9.96
N GLU A 252 7.58 -5.53 11.24
CA GLU A 252 8.26 -4.32 11.69
C GLU A 252 9.78 -4.52 11.64
N TYR A 253 10.46 -3.58 10.99
CA TYR A 253 11.92 -3.45 10.94
C TYR A 253 12.35 -2.08 11.45
N THR A 254 13.24 -2.03 12.43
CA THR A 254 13.88 -0.77 12.84
C THR A 254 15.24 -0.66 12.17
N HIS A 255 15.41 0.33 11.30
CA HIS A 255 16.69 0.53 10.62
C HIS A 255 17.73 1.10 11.58
N THR A 256 18.92 0.52 11.57
CA THR A 256 20.06 0.95 12.40
C THR A 256 21.21 1.36 11.51
N GLN A 257 21.64 2.61 11.65
CA GLN A 257 22.80 3.16 10.94
C GLN A 257 23.57 4.10 11.88
N THR A 258 24.77 3.70 12.29
CA THR A 258 25.59 4.48 13.22
C THR A 258 26.54 5.45 12.51
N ASN A 259 26.80 5.25 11.21
CA ASN A 259 27.66 6.15 10.44
C ASN A 259 26.86 7.38 10.00
N THR A 260 27.11 8.53 10.64
CA THR A 260 26.41 9.79 10.36
C THR A 260 26.65 10.34 8.96
N SER A 261 27.67 9.86 8.25
CA SER A 261 27.97 10.23 6.86
C SER A 261 27.31 9.31 5.83
N ALA A 262 26.69 8.20 6.26
CA ALA A 262 25.98 7.31 5.37
C ALA A 262 24.67 7.96 4.87
N LYS A 263 24.30 7.70 3.61
CA LYS A 263 23.10 8.31 2.99
C LYS A 263 21.80 7.87 3.66
N ASP A 264 21.78 6.67 4.22
CA ASP A 264 20.66 6.07 4.93
C ASP A 264 20.63 6.43 6.43
N TYR A 265 21.60 7.22 6.94
CA TYR A 265 21.61 7.68 8.34
C TYR A 265 20.33 8.43 8.74
N LYS A 266 19.69 9.11 7.78
CA LYS A 266 18.37 9.75 7.97
C LYS A 266 17.27 8.78 8.43
N TYR A 267 17.47 7.47 8.25
CA TYR A 267 16.55 6.42 8.68
C TYR A 267 16.99 5.73 9.98
N ASN A 268 18.06 6.18 10.63
CA ASN A 268 18.50 5.57 11.88
C ASN A 268 17.42 5.68 12.97
N GLY A 269 17.02 4.56 13.55
CA GLY A 269 15.95 4.47 14.53
C GLY A 269 14.53 4.56 13.94
N VAL A 270 14.40 4.69 12.61
CA VAL A 270 13.09 4.73 11.94
C VAL A 270 12.55 3.32 11.77
N LYS A 271 11.26 3.17 12.09
CA LYS A 271 10.50 1.93 11.90
C LYS A 271 9.90 1.87 10.50
N PHE A 272 10.03 0.70 9.88
CA PHE A 272 9.46 0.34 8.59
C PHE A 272 8.53 -0.84 8.77
N PHE A 273 7.42 -0.85 8.04
CA PHE A 273 6.54 -2.00 7.95
C PHE A 273 6.73 -2.64 6.58
N LEU A 274 7.44 -3.76 6.56
CA LEU A 274 7.81 -4.49 5.35
C LEU A 274 6.78 -5.57 5.06
N ASP A 275 6.45 -5.78 3.80
CA ASP A 275 5.49 -6.79 3.37
C ASP A 275 6.25 -7.99 2.78
N TYR A 276 6.13 -9.15 3.45
CA TYR A 276 6.67 -10.41 2.97
C TYR A 276 5.59 -11.18 2.20
N ASN A 277 5.74 -11.25 0.88
CA ASN A 277 4.79 -11.86 -0.06
C ASN A 277 5.21 -13.29 -0.47
N GLY A 278 5.98 -13.97 0.38
CA GLY A 278 6.54 -15.30 0.10
C GLY A 278 8.03 -15.27 -0.26
N PHE A 279 8.55 -16.43 -0.65
CA PHE A 279 10.00 -16.64 -0.79
C PHE A 279 10.66 -15.61 -1.70
N GLY A 280 11.61 -14.85 -1.14
CA GLY A 280 12.36 -13.80 -1.85
C GLY A 280 11.62 -12.51 -2.13
N GLN A 281 10.39 -12.35 -1.65
CA GLN A 281 9.55 -11.19 -1.90
C GLN A 281 9.38 -10.37 -0.62
N LEU A 282 10.40 -9.58 -0.26
CA LEU A 282 10.33 -8.62 0.84
C LEU A 282 10.24 -7.19 0.29
N HIS A 283 9.12 -6.53 0.52
CA HIS A 283 8.81 -5.20 -0.03
C HIS A 283 8.73 -4.13 1.07
N GLY A 284 8.62 -2.87 0.67
CA GLY A 284 8.44 -1.72 1.59
C GLY A 284 9.72 -0.98 1.98
N ILE A 285 10.89 -1.44 1.52
CA ILE A 285 12.15 -0.68 1.65
C ILE A 285 12.09 0.54 0.72
N PRO A 286 12.22 1.79 1.22
CA PRO A 286 12.26 2.98 0.38
C PRO A 286 13.37 2.94 -0.67
N GLY A 287 13.18 3.67 -1.76
CA GLY A 287 14.08 3.62 -2.89
C GLY A 287 13.80 4.71 -3.91
N LYS A 288 14.69 4.79 -4.88
CA LYS A 288 14.68 5.76 -5.99
C LYS A 288 14.78 5.01 -7.31
N CYS A 289 14.23 5.59 -8.36
CA CYS A 289 14.38 5.06 -9.69
C CYS A 289 15.66 5.62 -10.31
N PHE A 290 16.40 4.79 -11.04
CA PHE A 290 17.58 5.20 -11.78
C PHE A 290 17.47 4.73 -13.23
N ASP A 291 17.94 5.56 -14.14
CA ASP A 291 18.25 5.17 -15.50
C ASP A 291 19.62 4.48 -15.52
N THR A 292 19.67 3.20 -15.89
CA THR A 292 20.89 2.39 -15.87
C THR A 292 21.86 2.73 -17.00
N ALA A 293 21.43 3.43 -18.05
CA ALA A 293 22.30 3.87 -19.14
C ALA A 293 23.06 5.16 -18.80
N THR A 294 22.38 6.09 -18.12
CA THR A 294 22.93 7.42 -17.76
C THR A 294 23.37 7.52 -16.29
N ASN A 295 22.95 6.56 -15.46
CA ASN A 295 23.13 6.54 -14.01
C ASN A 295 22.56 7.79 -13.31
N GLN A 296 21.49 8.36 -13.86
CA GLN A 296 20.77 9.49 -13.29
C GLN A 296 19.50 9.03 -12.58
N GLU A 297 19.16 9.71 -11.48
CA GLU A 297 17.89 9.49 -10.78
C GLU A 297 16.71 9.90 -11.66
N THR A 298 15.65 9.11 -11.66
CA THR A 298 14.37 9.37 -12.35
C THR A 298 13.21 9.29 -11.36
N LEU A 299 12.08 9.91 -11.70
CA LEU A 299 10.88 9.83 -10.86
C LEU A 299 10.02 8.60 -11.13
N ASP A 300 10.18 8.03 -12.32
CA ASP A 300 9.48 6.84 -12.77
C ASP A 300 10.46 5.68 -12.96
N CYS A 301 10.05 4.51 -12.46
CA CYS A 301 10.75 3.24 -12.56
C CYS A 301 10.22 2.40 -13.74
N SER A 302 9.19 2.89 -14.45
CA SER A 302 8.65 2.23 -15.63
C SER A 302 9.46 2.57 -16.89
N GLY A 303 9.59 1.60 -17.79
CA GLY A 303 10.28 1.78 -19.08
C GLY A 303 11.65 1.11 -19.18
N GLU A 304 12.24 1.20 -20.38
CA GLU A 304 13.52 0.59 -20.70
C GLU A 304 14.67 1.25 -19.92
N ASN A 305 15.63 0.46 -19.46
CA ASN A 305 16.77 0.91 -18.66
C ASN A 305 16.39 1.61 -17.34
N LYS A 306 15.17 1.45 -16.83
CA LYS A 306 14.78 1.99 -15.51
C LYS A 306 14.84 0.90 -14.46
N ARG A 307 15.38 1.25 -13.28
CA ARG A 307 15.52 0.32 -12.17
C ARG A 307 15.21 0.97 -10.84
N TYR A 308 14.43 0.27 -10.01
CA TYR A 308 14.26 0.61 -8.61
C TYR A 308 15.50 0.25 -7.81
N VAL A 309 15.98 1.20 -7.02
CA VAL A 309 17.14 1.06 -6.17
C VAL A 309 16.74 1.36 -4.73
N PRO A 310 16.90 0.41 -3.79
CA PRO A 310 16.62 0.67 -2.40
C PRO A 310 17.63 1.67 -1.81
N GLU A 311 17.15 2.56 -0.94
CA GLU A 311 17.99 3.57 -0.26
C GLU A 311 18.86 2.97 0.85
N PHE A 312 18.48 1.80 1.37
CA PHE A 312 19.28 1.01 2.30
C PHE A 312 19.11 -0.49 2.04
N SER A 313 20.05 -1.29 2.55
CA SER A 313 19.95 -2.74 2.58
C SER A 313 19.76 -3.21 4.02
N ILE A 314 19.05 -4.32 4.20
CA ILE A 314 18.90 -4.95 5.52
C ILE A 314 20.01 -6.01 5.64
N PRO A 315 20.90 -5.91 6.65
CA PRO A 315 21.94 -6.92 6.84
C PRO A 315 21.35 -8.32 7.03
N SER A 316 21.98 -9.33 6.41
CA SER A 316 21.60 -10.73 6.64
C SER A 316 21.73 -11.07 8.13
N GLY A 317 20.74 -11.78 8.68
CA GLY A 317 20.62 -12.07 10.11
C GLY A 317 19.92 -10.99 10.92
N SER A 318 19.53 -9.85 10.33
CA SER A 318 18.73 -8.84 11.03
C SER A 318 17.38 -9.39 11.47
N THR A 319 16.88 -8.91 12.59
CA THR A 319 15.58 -9.30 13.13
C THR A 319 14.47 -8.37 12.64
N VAL A 320 13.33 -8.95 12.29
CA VAL A 320 12.06 -8.25 12.06
C VAL A 320 10.97 -8.91 12.91
N THR A 321 9.90 -8.19 13.22
CA THR A 321 8.88 -8.68 14.17
C THR A 321 7.45 -8.56 13.64
N LYS A 322 6.59 -9.52 13.97
CA LYS A 322 5.14 -9.43 13.82
C LYS A 322 4.52 -9.68 15.19
N GLY A 323 4.09 -8.60 15.86
CA GLY A 323 3.67 -8.68 17.26
C GLY A 323 4.81 -9.21 18.14
N SER A 324 4.59 -10.33 18.83
CA SER A 324 5.60 -10.99 19.66
C SER A 324 6.53 -11.96 18.90
N THR A 325 6.25 -12.25 17.63
CA THR A 325 7.02 -13.22 16.84
C THR A 325 8.20 -12.55 16.16
N THR A 326 9.41 -13.09 16.35
CA THR A 326 10.64 -12.62 15.69
C THR A 326 10.97 -13.50 14.48
N TYR A 327 11.33 -12.86 13.37
CA TYR A 327 11.83 -13.47 12.15
C TYR A 327 13.24 -12.96 11.84
N TYR A 328 13.98 -13.72 11.06
CA TYR A 328 15.32 -13.37 10.61
C TYR A 328 15.32 -13.09 9.11
N VAL A 329 15.95 -12.00 8.70
CA VAL A 329 16.11 -11.63 7.29
C VAL A 329 17.32 -12.36 6.73
N LYS A 330 17.12 -13.11 5.65
CA LYS A 330 18.19 -13.77 4.89
C LYS A 330 18.39 -13.05 3.57
N ALA A 331 19.62 -12.63 3.28
CA ALA A 331 19.97 -12.16 1.95
C ALA A 331 19.91 -13.35 0.97
N LEU A 332 19.12 -13.21 -0.10
CA LEU A 332 19.11 -14.18 -1.20
C LEU A 332 20.13 -13.80 -2.28
N ASP A 333 20.14 -12.53 -2.66
CA ASP A 333 21.05 -11.96 -3.64
C ASP A 333 21.79 -10.76 -3.05
N ILE A 334 23.02 -10.55 -3.53
CA ILE A 334 23.82 -9.38 -3.19
C ILE A 334 24.20 -8.68 -4.49
N GLU A 335 23.90 -7.40 -4.57
CA GLU A 335 24.24 -6.57 -5.71
C GLU A 335 25.32 -5.55 -5.34
N GLN A 336 26.34 -5.43 -6.17
CA GLN A 336 27.30 -4.33 -6.12
C GLN A 336 27.05 -3.37 -7.27
N ARG A 337 26.83 -2.10 -6.95
CA ARG A 337 26.60 -1.04 -7.94
C ARG A 337 27.83 -0.15 -8.05
N MET A 338 28.35 -0.05 -9.27
CA MET A 338 29.52 0.78 -9.58
C MET A 338 29.05 2.18 -9.98
N THR A 339 29.71 3.21 -9.46
CA THR A 339 29.45 4.59 -9.89
C THR A 339 30.41 4.96 -11.00
N LYS A 340 29.90 5.50 -12.11
CA LYS A 340 30.76 6.03 -13.18
C LYS A 340 31.66 7.14 -12.61
N LYS A 341 32.97 7.02 -12.82
CA LYS A 341 33.96 8.03 -12.48
C LYS A 341 34.57 8.60 -13.75
N ASP A 342 35.16 9.79 -13.61
CA ASP A 342 35.93 10.38 -14.68
C ASP A 342 37.08 9.43 -15.08
N PRO A 343 37.34 9.23 -16.39
CA PRO A 343 38.41 8.34 -16.85
C PRO A 343 39.79 8.67 -16.25
N SER A 344 40.04 9.92 -15.88
CA SER A 344 41.29 10.36 -15.22
C SER A 344 41.57 9.61 -13.91
N VAL A 345 40.53 9.15 -13.19
CA VAL A 345 40.70 8.34 -11.98
C VAL A 345 41.36 7.00 -12.31
N CYS A 346 40.98 6.36 -13.43
CA CYS A 346 41.60 5.14 -13.90
C CYS A 346 43.05 5.37 -14.34
N THR A 347 43.29 6.46 -15.08
CA THR A 347 44.64 6.84 -15.52
C THR A 347 45.57 7.12 -14.35
N ALA A 348 45.09 7.82 -13.31
CA ALA A 348 45.86 8.08 -12.08
C ALA A 348 46.13 6.80 -11.28
N ALA A 349 45.22 5.82 -11.34
CA ALA A 349 45.40 4.49 -10.76
C ALA A 349 46.28 3.56 -11.63
N SER A 350 46.89 4.07 -12.72
CA SER A 350 47.64 3.28 -13.70
C SER A 350 46.83 2.17 -14.38
N VAL A 351 45.50 2.29 -14.37
CA VAL A 351 44.59 1.41 -15.11
C VAL A 351 44.40 1.98 -16.51
N ALA A 352 45.11 1.41 -17.47
CA ALA A 352 44.95 1.75 -18.89
C ALA A 352 43.81 0.90 -19.50
N ALA A 353 42.95 1.54 -20.30
CA ALA A 353 42.05 0.79 -21.17
C ALA A 353 42.91 -0.05 -22.13
N PRO A 354 42.60 -1.35 -22.31
CA PRO A 354 43.38 -2.18 -23.22
C PRO A 354 43.33 -1.60 -24.62
N THR A 355 44.51 -1.43 -25.23
CA THR A 355 44.67 -0.89 -26.59
C THR A 355 44.31 -1.90 -27.68
N THR A 356 43.95 -3.11 -27.28
CA THR A 356 43.55 -4.22 -28.14
C THR A 356 42.17 -4.73 -27.70
N THR A 357 41.39 -5.25 -28.65
CA THR A 357 40.12 -5.91 -28.36
C THR A 357 40.31 -6.97 -27.26
N ILE A 358 39.58 -6.84 -26.16
CA ILE A 358 39.55 -7.89 -25.13
C ILE A 358 38.73 -9.03 -25.71
N THR A 359 39.36 -10.19 -25.93
CA THR A 359 38.64 -11.41 -26.25
C THR A 359 37.87 -11.86 -25.01
N LEU A 360 36.55 -12.02 -25.13
CA LEU A 360 35.74 -12.61 -24.08
C LEU A 360 36.27 -14.03 -23.77
N PRO A 361 36.25 -14.46 -22.49
CA PRO A 361 36.61 -15.83 -22.15
C PRO A 361 35.76 -16.81 -22.94
N ASN A 362 36.40 -17.81 -23.53
CA ASN A 362 35.71 -18.87 -24.24
C ASN A 362 35.37 -19.97 -23.23
N VAL A 363 34.07 -20.17 -22.97
CA VAL A 363 33.57 -21.21 -22.06
C VAL A 363 34.12 -22.60 -22.39
N ALA A 364 34.43 -22.90 -23.66
CA ALA A 364 34.98 -24.20 -24.05
C ALA A 364 36.46 -24.40 -23.68
N THR A 365 37.23 -23.32 -23.47
CA THR A 365 38.68 -23.39 -23.19
C THR A 365 39.04 -22.88 -21.80
N ASP A 366 38.27 -21.95 -21.27
CA ASP A 366 38.60 -21.18 -20.06
C ASP A 366 37.76 -21.61 -18.85
N ALA A 367 36.68 -22.37 -19.07
CA ALA A 367 35.93 -22.97 -17.98
C ALA A 367 36.69 -24.22 -17.49
N VAL A 368 37.20 -24.13 -16.27
CA VAL A 368 37.76 -25.27 -15.56
C VAL A 368 36.67 -25.85 -14.68
N ASP A 369 36.40 -27.15 -14.81
CA ASP A 369 35.52 -27.88 -13.89
C ASP A 369 36.01 -27.63 -12.45
N PRO A 370 35.18 -27.06 -11.55
CA PRO A 370 35.57 -26.79 -10.18
C PRO A 370 35.82 -28.06 -9.36
N ALA A 371 35.70 -29.26 -9.96
CA ALA A 371 35.93 -30.55 -9.33
C ALA A 371 35.11 -30.73 -8.04
N ILE A 372 33.89 -30.22 -8.06
CA ILE A 372 32.91 -30.28 -6.95
C ILE A 372 32.34 -31.68 -6.71
N GLY A 373 32.94 -32.70 -7.33
CA GLY A 373 32.57 -34.10 -7.20
C GLY A 373 31.44 -34.50 -8.16
N ALA A 374 31.17 -35.81 -8.21
CA ALA A 374 30.02 -36.33 -8.92
C ALA A 374 28.73 -35.88 -8.24
N GLU A 375 27.68 -35.64 -9.04
CA GLU A 375 26.33 -35.41 -8.53
C GLU A 375 25.97 -36.52 -7.52
N PRO A 376 25.52 -36.18 -6.30
CA PRO A 376 25.17 -37.19 -5.31
C PRO A 376 24.04 -38.09 -5.85
N THR A 377 24.34 -39.37 -6.06
CA THR A 377 23.33 -40.36 -6.38
C THR A 377 22.53 -40.65 -5.12
N ALA A 378 21.32 -40.08 -5.06
CA ALA A 378 20.31 -40.26 -4.01
C ALA A 378 20.42 -39.38 -2.75
N ALA A 379 20.66 -38.08 -2.90
CA ALA A 379 20.13 -37.14 -1.92
C ALA A 379 18.67 -36.81 -2.29
N GLU A 380 17.69 -37.33 -1.54
CA GLU A 380 16.35 -36.75 -1.53
C GLU A 380 16.51 -35.27 -1.12
N VAL A 381 16.35 -34.36 -2.07
CA VAL A 381 16.33 -32.93 -1.80
C VAL A 381 15.02 -32.62 -1.11
N LYS A 382 15.00 -32.77 0.22
CA LYS A 382 13.80 -32.58 1.03
C LYS A 382 13.33 -31.13 1.09
N VAL A 383 14.15 -30.16 0.67
CA VAL A 383 13.80 -28.74 0.69
C VAL A 383 14.37 -28.03 -0.53
N ILE A 384 13.51 -27.48 -1.38
CA ILE A 384 13.87 -26.59 -2.50
C ILE A 384 13.21 -25.24 -2.24
N GLY A 385 13.99 -24.16 -2.21
CA GLY A 385 13.45 -22.80 -2.00
C GLY A 385 12.70 -22.61 -0.68
N GLY A 386 13.05 -23.36 0.37
CA GLY A 386 12.36 -23.33 1.66
C GLY A 386 11.06 -24.13 1.72
N VAL A 387 10.66 -24.80 0.63
CA VAL A 387 9.49 -25.68 0.59
C VAL A 387 9.93 -27.11 0.79
N VAL A 388 9.38 -27.77 1.83
CA VAL A 388 9.58 -29.21 2.04
C VAL A 388 8.98 -29.97 0.85
N GLN A 389 9.83 -30.66 0.10
CA GLN A 389 9.40 -31.53 -0.98
C GLN A 389 8.82 -32.80 -0.34
N LYS A 390 7.55 -33.08 -0.63
CA LYS A 390 6.84 -34.26 -0.13
C LYS A 390 7.16 -35.49 -0.94
#